data_AF-A0A1M6T600-F1
#
_entry.id   AF-A0A1M6T600-F1
#
_cell.length_a   1.000
_cell.length_b   1.000
_cell.length_c   1.000
_cell.angle_alpha   90.00
_cell.angle_beta   90.00
_cell.angle_gamma   90.00
#
_symmetry.space_group_name_H-M   'P 1'
#
loop_
_entity.id
_entity.type
_entity.pdbx_description
1 polymer ?
#
loop_
_entity_poly.entity_id
_entity_poly.type
_entity_poly.pdbx_seq_one_letter_code
_entity_poly.pdbx_strand_id
1 'polypeptide(L)'
;MQFVWLSVLSVGVNVLALALPLALLQVYDRILPNQSSGSAIVIFGGVCVALALAGLFRYVRSTVFAKKSAELDHVTSMNVARAILASQPSQRTSRAAVASMSKARDLHVGQSLVAFYDAPFAAVFLTLVWFLGGPIVLAPLVVIALVSIVMLGGLSGFRTAVSKSIDNEAALAMHAGSMLSHGETGIPLQRSGIGLNVFAGLRRMHAAFARRIDHSSVQQMDLMQSAGLLTTVGIVGVGASFVLAGDMTTGGLAACTLLGSRGAAQTIGVVAAIVRNQPSQVAGKRLAAVTVASETNPPQQSEAATGWDIVVRGQILNVKVGDFVLLDPDGPNGRSEAAQNLAEFAAHTAGETVIFVPALPSFLFGTLLENLSRFARSNEEAALGWSKKLGLDAMVGRLSQGYHTDLAGGPAGPLSQGAEKRAAFVQALVGEPDLLLLDNPTAGLDADGKERLIAALVELSQKMAVVVVSTDPSVAAAAATKSSDGPGTQTQSGEQVQ
;
A
#
# COMPACT_ATOMS: atom_id res chain seq x y z
N MET A 1 -13.42 -22.84 -3.47
CA MET A 1 -14.62 -22.74 -4.33
C MET A 1 -14.47 -21.75 -5.49
N GLN A 2 -13.91 -20.55 -5.30
CA GLN A 2 -13.83 -19.53 -6.37
C GLN A 2 -12.76 -19.78 -7.45
N PHE A 3 -11.61 -20.39 -7.11
CA PHE A 3 -10.62 -20.81 -8.10
C PHE A 3 -11.17 -21.85 -9.09
N VAL A 4 -12.08 -22.72 -8.62
CA VAL A 4 -12.77 -23.71 -9.46
C VAL A 4 -13.62 -23.01 -10.52
N TRP A 5 -14.35 -21.95 -10.16
CA TRP A 5 -15.13 -21.17 -11.13
C TRP A 5 -14.26 -20.49 -12.18
N LEU A 6 -13.09 -19.98 -11.81
CA LEU A 6 -12.13 -19.39 -12.76
C LEU A 6 -11.60 -20.44 -13.75
N SER A 7 -11.29 -21.65 -13.26
CA SER A 7 -10.91 -22.77 -14.12
C SER A 7 -12.05 -23.17 -15.07
N VAL A 8 -13.27 -23.30 -14.57
CA VAL A 8 -14.46 -23.66 -15.38
C VAL A 8 -14.70 -22.62 -16.48
N LEU A 9 -14.61 -21.33 -16.16
CA LEU A 9 -14.75 -20.26 -17.16
C LEU A 9 -13.63 -20.28 -18.20
N SER A 10 -12.37 -20.54 -17.80
CA SER A 10 -11.25 -20.71 -18.73
C SER A 10 -11.44 -21.91 -19.64
N VAL A 11 -11.89 -23.04 -19.10
CA VAL A 11 -12.24 -24.24 -19.88
C VAL A 11 -13.31 -23.89 -20.91
N GLY A 12 -14.40 -23.24 -20.48
CA GLY A 12 -15.48 -22.82 -21.38
C GLY A 12 -14.99 -21.92 -22.52
N VAL A 13 -14.17 -20.90 -22.21
CA VAL A 13 -13.61 -19.98 -23.22
C VAL A 13 -12.74 -20.72 -24.23
N ASN A 14 -11.91 -21.66 -23.78
CA ASN A 14 -10.99 -22.38 -24.66
C ASN A 14 -11.67 -23.48 -25.47
N VAL A 15 -12.71 -24.12 -24.93
CA VAL A 15 -13.54 -25.08 -25.69
C VAL A 15 -14.34 -24.35 -26.76
N LEU A 16 -15.02 -23.25 -26.43
CA LEU A 16 -15.80 -22.47 -27.40
C LEU A 16 -14.92 -21.88 -28.51
N ALA A 17 -13.64 -21.65 -28.24
CA ALA A 17 -12.69 -21.19 -29.24
C ALA A 17 -12.40 -22.20 -30.36
N LEU A 18 -12.67 -23.49 -30.15
CA LEU A 18 -12.55 -24.51 -31.20
C LEU A 18 -13.62 -24.37 -32.27
N ALA A 19 -14.71 -23.61 -32.01
CA ALA A 19 -15.81 -23.47 -32.94
C ALA A 19 -15.38 -22.90 -34.30
N LEU A 20 -14.54 -21.86 -34.32
CA LEU A 20 -14.11 -21.22 -35.57
C LEU A 20 -13.17 -22.11 -36.40
N PRO A 21 -12.09 -22.71 -35.86
CA PRO A 21 -11.26 -23.66 -36.61
C PRO A 21 -12.04 -24.86 -37.16
N LEU A 22 -12.92 -25.46 -36.35
CA LEU A 22 -13.73 -26.60 -36.78
C LEU A 22 -14.74 -26.21 -37.86
N ALA A 23 -15.33 -25.01 -37.76
CA ALA A 23 -16.22 -24.49 -38.80
C ALA A 23 -15.48 -24.26 -40.12
N LEU A 24 -14.26 -23.72 -40.10
CA LEU A 24 -13.48 -23.57 -41.33
C LEU A 24 -13.19 -24.92 -41.99
N LEU A 25 -12.86 -25.94 -41.21
CA LEU A 25 -12.67 -27.30 -41.73
C LEU A 25 -13.93 -27.79 -42.45
N GLN A 26 -15.12 -27.62 -41.85
CA GLN A 26 -16.39 -27.99 -42.49
C GLN A 26 -16.72 -27.12 -43.71
N VAL A 27 -16.40 -25.82 -43.67
CA VAL A 27 -16.68 -24.90 -44.77
C VAL A 27 -15.88 -25.27 -46.01
N TYR A 28 -14.57 -25.47 -45.84
CA TYR A 28 -13.68 -25.78 -46.96
C TYR A 28 -13.80 -27.22 -47.46
N ASP A 29 -13.96 -28.20 -46.56
CA ASP A 29 -13.94 -29.61 -46.97
C ASP A 29 -15.32 -30.14 -47.34
N ARG A 30 -16.41 -29.51 -46.85
CA ARG A 30 -17.77 -30.03 -47.04
C ARG A 30 -18.74 -29.04 -47.66
N ILE A 31 -18.77 -27.78 -47.24
CA ILE A 31 -19.79 -26.82 -47.71
C ILE A 31 -19.46 -26.29 -49.10
N LEU A 32 -18.24 -25.78 -49.31
CA LEU A 32 -17.82 -25.19 -50.58
C LEU A 32 -17.84 -26.23 -51.72
N PRO A 33 -17.32 -27.47 -51.55
CA PRO A 33 -17.36 -28.46 -52.63
C PRO A 33 -18.78 -28.93 -52.97
N ASN A 34 -19.66 -29.07 -51.97
CA ASN A 34 -21.02 -29.61 -52.15
C ASN A 34 -22.09 -28.52 -52.35
N GLN A 35 -21.73 -27.24 -52.38
CA GLN A 35 -22.64 -26.08 -52.52
C GLN A 35 -23.85 -26.11 -51.55
N SER A 36 -23.68 -26.63 -50.33
CA SER A 36 -24.77 -26.79 -49.35
C SER A 36 -25.00 -25.51 -48.53
N SER A 37 -25.83 -24.60 -49.03
CA SER A 37 -26.17 -23.34 -48.35
C SER A 37 -26.92 -23.56 -47.02
N GLY A 38 -27.75 -24.61 -46.93
CA GLY A 38 -28.51 -24.93 -45.71
C GLY A 38 -27.61 -25.31 -44.52
N SER A 39 -26.59 -26.15 -44.74
CA SER A 39 -25.63 -26.52 -43.69
C SER A 39 -24.74 -25.34 -43.27
N ALA A 40 -24.44 -24.43 -44.21
CA ALA A 40 -23.63 -23.24 -43.93
C ALA A 40 -24.28 -22.34 -42.87
N ILE A 41 -25.57 -22.03 -43.03
CA ILE A 41 -26.30 -21.15 -42.10
C ILE A 41 -26.27 -21.69 -40.68
N VAL A 42 -26.45 -23.00 -40.51
CA VAL A 42 -26.44 -23.65 -39.19
C VAL A 42 -25.06 -23.57 -38.55
N ILE A 43 -24.00 -23.88 -39.31
CA ILE A 43 -22.62 -23.84 -38.78
C ILE A 43 -22.22 -22.40 -38.43
N PHE A 44 -22.46 -21.44 -39.32
CA PHE A 44 -22.14 -20.03 -39.04
C PHE A 44 -22.96 -19.48 -37.87
N GLY A 45 -24.25 -19.79 -37.78
CA GLY A 45 -25.08 -19.44 -36.63
C GLY A 45 -24.54 -20.01 -35.32
N GLY A 46 -24.14 -21.28 -35.32
CA GLY A 46 -23.50 -21.93 -34.17
C GLY A 46 -22.18 -21.27 -33.77
N VAL A 47 -21.33 -20.89 -34.72
CA VAL A 47 -20.08 -20.18 -34.46
C VAL A 47 -20.34 -18.79 -33.87
N CYS A 48 -21.31 -18.04 -34.40
CA CYS A 48 -21.67 -16.73 -33.85
C CYS A 48 -22.11 -16.83 -32.39
N VAL A 49 -22.96 -17.83 -32.07
CA VAL A 49 -23.38 -18.09 -30.69
C VAL A 49 -22.18 -18.50 -29.82
N ALA A 50 -21.31 -19.37 -30.31
CA ALA A 50 -20.12 -19.79 -29.57
C ALA A 50 -19.17 -18.61 -29.27
N LEU A 51 -18.95 -17.71 -30.24
CA LEU A 51 -18.14 -16.51 -30.06
C LEU A 51 -18.78 -15.51 -29.09
N ALA A 52 -20.10 -15.35 -29.13
CA ALA A 52 -20.84 -14.50 -28.18
C ALA A 52 -20.73 -15.05 -26.75
N LEU A 53 -20.93 -16.35 -26.56
CA LEU A 53 -20.77 -17.02 -25.26
C LEU A 53 -19.32 -16.94 -24.76
N ALA A 54 -18.32 -17.12 -25.63
CA ALA A 54 -16.92 -16.96 -25.27
C ALA A 54 -16.60 -15.51 -24.85
N GLY A 55 -17.24 -14.51 -25.48
CA GLY A 55 -17.20 -13.11 -25.06
C GLY A 55 -17.79 -12.90 -23.66
N LEU A 56 -18.98 -13.44 -23.43
CA LEU A 56 -19.66 -13.37 -22.13
C LEU A 56 -18.83 -14.02 -21.02
N PHE A 57 -18.26 -15.21 -21.27
CA PHE A 57 -17.42 -15.91 -20.28
C PHE A 57 -16.15 -15.11 -19.98
N ARG A 58 -15.52 -14.49 -20.98
CA ARG A 58 -14.37 -13.59 -20.77
C ARG A 58 -14.77 -12.38 -19.90
N TYR A 59 -15.93 -11.79 -20.14
CA TYR A 59 -16.45 -10.66 -19.36
C TYR A 59 -16.71 -11.05 -17.90
N VAL A 60 -17.47 -12.12 -17.66
CA VAL A 60 -17.77 -12.63 -16.31
C VAL A 60 -16.49 -13.00 -15.56
N ARG A 61 -15.53 -13.64 -16.24
CA ARG A 61 -14.22 -13.96 -15.66
C ARG A 61 -13.50 -12.69 -15.21
N SER A 62 -13.48 -11.64 -16.03
CA SER A 62 -12.81 -10.36 -15.72
C SER A 62 -13.39 -9.68 -14.48
N THR A 63 -14.73 -9.62 -14.35
CA THR A 63 -15.39 -8.97 -13.21
C THR A 63 -15.17 -9.74 -11.91
N VAL A 64 -15.18 -11.07 -11.95
CA VAL A 64 -14.85 -11.93 -10.80
C VAL A 64 -13.40 -11.68 -10.34
N PHE A 65 -12.45 -11.60 -11.27
CA PHE A 65 -11.06 -11.26 -10.94
C PHE A 65 -10.94 -9.88 -10.30
N ALA A 66 -11.59 -8.85 -10.87
CA ALA A 66 -11.54 -7.48 -10.35
C ALA A 66 -12.04 -7.39 -8.90
N LYS A 67 -13.18 -8.03 -8.60
CA LYS A 67 -13.72 -8.06 -7.23
C LYS A 67 -12.76 -8.73 -6.26
N LYS A 68 -12.19 -9.88 -6.64
CA LYS A 68 -11.29 -10.62 -5.74
C LYS A 68 -9.97 -9.89 -5.54
N SER A 69 -9.50 -9.16 -6.54
CA SER A 69 -8.29 -8.35 -6.44
C SER A 69 -8.46 -7.22 -5.42
N ALA A 70 -9.63 -6.59 -5.37
CA ALA A 70 -9.91 -5.53 -4.39
C ALA A 70 -9.98 -6.06 -2.95
N GLU A 71 -10.59 -7.23 -2.73
CA GLU A 71 -10.67 -7.86 -1.41
C GLU A 71 -9.27 -8.22 -0.88
N LEU A 72 -8.41 -8.80 -1.73
CA LEU A 72 -7.05 -9.15 -1.33
C LEU A 72 -6.17 -7.92 -1.09
N ASP A 73 -6.34 -6.87 -1.89
CA ASP A 73 -5.65 -5.59 -1.71
C ASP A 73 -5.95 -5.00 -0.32
N HIS A 74 -7.22 -5.02 0.08
CA HIS A 74 -7.65 -4.54 1.39
C HIS A 74 -7.00 -5.35 2.54
N VAL A 75 -7.08 -6.69 2.49
CA VAL A 75 -6.50 -7.56 3.53
C VAL A 75 -4.98 -7.38 3.61
N THR A 76 -4.29 -7.39 2.47
CA THR A 76 -2.82 -7.22 2.42
C THR A 76 -2.42 -5.85 2.95
N SER A 77 -3.16 -4.80 2.57
CA SER A 77 -2.90 -3.44 3.02
C SER A 77 -3.07 -3.30 4.53
N MET A 78 -4.12 -3.90 5.10
CA MET A 78 -4.35 -3.84 6.53
C MET A 78 -3.30 -4.61 7.32
N ASN A 79 -2.84 -5.77 6.82
CA ASN A 79 -1.78 -6.55 7.45
C ASN A 79 -0.44 -5.78 7.44
N VAL A 80 -0.10 -5.14 6.33
CA VAL A 80 1.11 -4.31 6.24
C VAL A 80 1.01 -3.09 7.15
N ALA A 81 -0.15 -2.41 7.19
CA ALA A 81 -0.37 -1.27 8.08
C ALA A 81 -0.20 -1.67 9.56
N ARG A 82 -0.81 -2.78 9.98
CA ARG A 82 -0.63 -3.32 11.34
C ARG A 82 0.83 -3.68 11.63
N ALA A 83 1.52 -4.32 10.69
CA ALA A 83 2.92 -4.68 10.87
C ALA A 83 3.85 -3.47 11.00
N ILE A 84 3.62 -2.41 10.21
CA ILE A 84 4.37 -1.15 10.32
C ILE A 84 4.13 -0.49 11.68
N LEU A 85 2.88 -0.46 12.15
CA LEU A 85 2.53 0.12 13.45
C LEU A 85 3.12 -0.68 14.62
N ALA A 86 3.12 -2.01 14.54
CA ALA A 86 3.63 -2.88 15.59
C ALA A 86 5.17 -2.92 15.65
N SER A 87 5.85 -2.98 14.50
CA SER A 87 7.31 -3.12 14.45
C SER A 87 8.08 -1.80 14.47
N GLN A 88 7.37 -0.66 14.38
CA GLN A 88 7.94 0.70 14.23
C GLN A 88 9.25 0.74 13.41
N PRO A 89 9.24 0.23 12.17
CA PRO A 89 10.47 0.10 11.40
C PRO A 89 10.95 1.49 10.96
N SER A 90 12.23 1.58 10.56
CA SER A 90 12.82 2.86 10.12
C SER A 90 11.92 3.58 9.11
N GLN A 91 11.87 4.92 9.16
CA GLN A 91 10.99 5.74 8.32
C GLN A 91 11.13 5.42 6.82
N ARG A 92 12.33 5.03 6.38
CA ARG A 92 12.62 4.59 5.02
C ARG A 92 11.93 3.26 4.68
N THR A 93 11.96 2.29 5.60
CA THR A 93 11.33 0.97 5.45
C THR A 93 9.80 1.10 5.42
N SER A 94 9.21 1.88 6.34
CA SER A 94 7.76 2.10 6.40
C SER A 94 7.24 2.74 5.12
N ARG A 95 7.90 3.79 4.62
CA ARG A 95 7.51 4.46 3.36
C ARG A 95 7.72 3.58 2.14
N ALA A 96 8.80 2.80 2.09
CA ALA A 96 9.03 1.83 1.01
C ALA A 96 7.99 0.71 1.00
N ALA A 97 7.55 0.25 2.18
CA ALA A 97 6.47 -0.72 2.31
C ALA A 97 5.14 -0.13 1.80
N VAL A 98 4.77 1.07 2.22
CA VAL A 98 3.57 1.77 1.72
C VAL A 98 3.63 1.97 0.20
N ALA A 99 4.76 2.41 -0.35
CA ALA A 99 4.93 2.53 -1.80
C ALA A 99 4.88 1.18 -2.54
N SER A 100 5.18 0.08 -1.85
CA SER A 100 5.12 -1.28 -2.41
C SER A 100 3.71 -1.89 -2.30
N MET A 101 2.85 -1.42 -1.40
CA MET A 101 1.49 -1.95 -1.19
C MET A 101 0.66 -1.93 -2.48
N SER A 102 0.62 -0.80 -3.19
CA SER A 102 -0.18 -0.66 -4.41
C SER A 102 0.30 -1.54 -5.58
N LYS A 103 1.59 -1.88 -5.60
CA LYS A 103 2.21 -2.71 -6.66
C LYS A 103 2.12 -4.20 -6.39
N ALA A 104 2.06 -4.61 -5.13
CA ALA A 104 2.03 -6.02 -4.73
C ALA A 104 0.68 -6.71 -5.04
N ARG A 105 -0.41 -5.94 -5.22
CA ARG A 105 -1.76 -6.44 -5.51
C ARG A 105 -1.82 -7.42 -6.69
N ASP A 106 -1.05 -7.16 -7.73
CA ASP A 106 -1.12 -7.92 -8.99
C ASP A 106 -0.53 -9.36 -8.88
N LEU A 107 0.16 -9.68 -7.77
CA LEU A 107 0.79 -11.00 -7.56
C LEU A 107 -0.18 -12.17 -7.51
N HIS A 108 -1.35 -11.95 -6.91
CA HIS A 108 -2.25 -13.02 -6.51
C HIS A 108 -3.61 -12.97 -7.20
N VAL A 109 -3.97 -11.83 -7.84
CA VAL A 109 -5.26 -11.67 -8.52
C VAL A 109 -5.17 -10.80 -9.80
N GLY A 110 -4.00 -10.72 -10.44
CA GLY A 110 -3.80 -9.94 -11.67
C GLY A 110 -4.16 -10.67 -12.98
N GLN A 111 -4.26 -9.93 -14.09
CA GLN A 111 -4.44 -10.48 -15.46
C GLN A 111 -3.41 -11.57 -15.82
N SER A 112 -2.23 -11.53 -15.20
CA SER A 112 -1.17 -12.52 -15.40
C SER A 112 -1.59 -13.95 -15.02
N LEU A 113 -2.54 -14.13 -14.09
CA LEU A 113 -3.06 -15.46 -13.73
C LEU A 113 -3.89 -16.10 -14.84
N VAL A 114 -4.53 -15.31 -15.69
CA VAL A 114 -5.36 -15.81 -16.80
C VAL A 114 -4.53 -16.67 -17.74
N ALA A 115 -3.28 -16.26 -18.01
CA ALA A 115 -2.37 -17.02 -18.87
C ALA A 115 -2.09 -18.43 -18.31
N PHE A 116 -1.96 -18.57 -16.99
CA PHE A 116 -1.75 -19.88 -16.35
C PHE A 116 -2.99 -20.78 -16.42
N TYR A 117 -4.19 -20.21 -16.30
CA TYR A 117 -5.43 -20.98 -16.48
C TYR A 117 -5.63 -21.43 -17.93
N ASP A 118 -5.24 -20.58 -18.89
CA ASP A 118 -5.37 -20.89 -20.32
C ASP A 118 -4.21 -21.80 -20.81
N ALA A 119 -3.12 -21.95 -20.03
CA ALA A 119 -1.91 -22.70 -20.42
C ALA A 119 -2.14 -24.18 -20.81
N PRO A 120 -2.95 -24.98 -20.08
CA PRO A 120 -3.17 -26.38 -20.45
C PRO A 120 -3.80 -26.55 -21.83
N PHE A 121 -4.58 -25.57 -22.29
CA PHE A 121 -5.23 -25.59 -23.61
C PHE A 121 -4.25 -25.35 -24.75
N ALA A 122 -3.09 -24.75 -24.48
CA ALA A 122 -2.04 -24.63 -25.48
C ALA A 122 -1.58 -26.03 -25.94
N ALA A 123 -1.39 -26.96 -25.00
CA ALA A 123 -1.05 -28.35 -25.32
C ALA A 123 -2.17 -29.03 -26.12
N VAL A 124 -3.44 -28.78 -25.79
CA VAL A 124 -4.59 -29.29 -26.55
C VAL A 124 -4.57 -28.76 -27.99
N PHE A 125 -4.41 -27.44 -28.19
CA PHE A 125 -4.38 -26.86 -29.53
C PHE A 125 -3.19 -27.36 -30.36
N LEU A 126 -2.00 -27.46 -29.77
CA LEU A 126 -0.82 -27.97 -30.47
C LEU A 126 -0.95 -29.47 -30.78
N THR A 127 -1.56 -30.26 -29.89
CA THR A 127 -1.87 -31.68 -30.14
C THR A 127 -2.88 -31.82 -31.27
N LEU A 128 -3.88 -30.95 -31.36
CA LEU A 128 -4.79 -30.91 -32.51
C LEU A 128 -4.07 -30.53 -33.80
N VAL A 129 -3.15 -29.57 -33.78
CA VAL A 129 -2.33 -29.23 -34.96
C VAL A 129 -1.50 -30.43 -35.41
N TRP A 130 -0.90 -31.18 -34.49
CA TRP A 130 -0.21 -32.43 -34.82
C TRP A 130 -1.21 -33.43 -35.43
N PHE A 131 -2.37 -33.65 -34.81
CA PHE A 131 -3.35 -34.60 -35.31
C PHE A 131 -3.84 -34.27 -36.74
N LEU A 132 -4.05 -32.98 -37.06
CA LEU A 132 -4.54 -32.56 -38.37
C LEU A 132 -3.43 -32.44 -39.44
N GLY A 133 -2.27 -31.90 -39.07
CA GLY A 133 -1.22 -31.48 -40.00
C GLY A 133 0.14 -32.15 -39.79
N GLY A 134 0.23 -33.14 -38.90
CA GLY A 134 1.44 -33.91 -38.66
C GLY A 134 2.63 -33.03 -38.25
N PRO A 135 3.76 -33.08 -38.99
CA PRO A 135 4.97 -32.31 -38.68
C PRO A 135 4.82 -30.78 -38.72
N ILE A 136 3.72 -30.25 -39.27
CA ILE A 136 3.49 -28.79 -39.37
C ILE A 136 3.48 -28.12 -37.98
N VAL A 137 3.19 -28.88 -36.91
CA VAL A 137 3.27 -28.40 -35.50
C VAL A 137 4.68 -27.93 -35.10
N LEU A 138 5.73 -28.33 -35.81
CA LEU A 138 7.08 -27.82 -35.55
C LEU A 138 7.20 -26.32 -35.80
N ALA A 139 6.42 -25.75 -36.74
CA ALA A 139 6.43 -24.32 -37.02
C ALA A 139 6.05 -23.47 -35.78
N PRO A 140 4.89 -23.68 -35.11
CA PRO A 140 4.59 -22.98 -33.87
C PRO A 140 5.59 -23.27 -32.75
N LEU A 141 6.10 -24.51 -32.62
CA LEU A 141 7.06 -24.87 -31.57
C LEU A 141 8.38 -24.10 -31.67
N VAL A 142 8.92 -23.95 -32.89
CA VAL A 142 10.14 -23.16 -33.13
C VAL A 142 9.93 -21.69 -32.77
N VAL A 143 8.80 -21.10 -33.18
CA VAL A 143 8.48 -19.71 -32.85
C VAL A 143 8.31 -19.52 -31.34
N ILE A 144 7.61 -20.42 -30.66
CA ILE A 144 7.47 -20.41 -29.19
C ILE A 144 8.84 -20.45 -28.53
N ALA A 145 9.73 -21.36 -28.96
CA ALA A 145 11.06 -21.50 -28.38
C ALA A 145 11.90 -20.23 -28.56
N LEU A 146 11.97 -19.69 -29.79
CA LEU A 146 12.75 -18.49 -30.11
C LEU A 146 12.26 -17.27 -29.32
N VAL A 147 10.95 -17.04 -29.29
CA VAL A 147 10.34 -15.91 -28.58
C VAL A 147 10.52 -16.05 -27.06
N SER A 148 10.35 -17.25 -26.52
CA SER A 148 10.52 -17.51 -25.09
C SER A 148 11.95 -17.27 -24.63
N ILE A 149 12.95 -17.66 -25.43
CA ILE A 149 14.37 -17.40 -25.14
C ILE A 149 14.65 -15.89 -25.08
N VAL A 150 14.15 -15.12 -26.04
CA VAL A 150 14.31 -13.65 -26.06
C VAL A 150 13.65 -13.01 -24.84
N MET A 151 12.42 -13.40 -24.49
CA MET A 151 11.71 -12.88 -23.31
C MET A 151 12.44 -13.20 -22.00
N LEU A 152 12.93 -14.44 -21.85
CA LEU A 152 13.65 -14.87 -20.65
C LEU A 152 15.03 -14.20 -20.53
N GLY A 153 15.74 -14.00 -21.65
CA GLY A 153 17.03 -13.29 -21.66
C GLY A 153 16.93 -11.83 -21.18
N GLY A 154 15.83 -11.14 -21.47
CA GLY A 154 15.55 -9.78 -21.00
C GLY A 154 15.12 -9.67 -19.54
N LEU A 155 14.77 -10.78 -18.88
CA LEU A 155 14.13 -10.81 -17.57
C LEU A 155 14.98 -10.19 -16.46
N SER A 156 16.29 -10.50 -16.43
CA SER A 156 17.21 -10.01 -15.40
C SER A 156 17.36 -8.48 -15.44
N GLY A 157 17.47 -7.92 -16.65
CA GLY A 157 17.52 -6.47 -16.86
C GLY A 157 16.23 -5.78 -16.45
N PHE A 158 15.09 -6.35 -16.84
CA PHE A 158 13.77 -5.85 -16.47
C PHE A 158 13.55 -5.86 -14.95
N ARG A 159 13.84 -6.98 -14.28
CA ARG A 159 13.74 -7.11 -12.82
C ARG A 159 14.59 -6.08 -12.08
N THR A 160 15.80 -5.81 -12.58
CA THR A 160 16.68 -4.79 -12.00
C THR A 160 16.13 -3.38 -12.19
N ALA A 161 15.60 -3.07 -13.37
CA ALA A 161 14.98 -1.77 -13.65
C ALA A 161 13.75 -1.52 -12.77
N VAL A 162 12.92 -2.54 -12.57
CA VAL A 162 11.76 -2.53 -11.67
C VAL A 162 12.16 -2.26 -10.23
N SER A 163 13.15 -2.99 -9.69
CA SER A 163 13.61 -2.74 -8.31
C SER A 163 14.10 -1.31 -8.11
N LYS A 164 14.95 -0.82 -9.03
CA LYS A 164 15.46 0.56 -8.98
C LYS A 164 14.37 1.62 -9.12
N SER A 165 13.32 1.34 -9.90
CA SER A 165 12.15 2.22 -10.01
C SER A 165 11.41 2.37 -8.68
N ILE A 166 11.17 1.25 -7.97
CA ILE A 166 10.53 1.27 -6.64
C ILE A 166 11.38 2.03 -5.62
N ASP A 167 12.70 1.83 -5.63
CA ASP A 167 13.61 2.54 -4.72
C ASP A 167 13.62 4.05 -4.96
N ASN A 168 13.65 4.47 -6.22
CA ASN A 168 13.59 5.89 -6.58
C ASN A 168 12.24 6.52 -6.28
N GLU A 169 11.15 5.77 -6.40
CA GLU A 169 9.82 6.26 -6.04
C GLU A 169 9.69 6.51 -4.53
N ALA A 170 10.22 5.59 -3.71
CA ALA A 170 10.32 5.82 -2.27
C ALA A 170 11.20 7.04 -1.96
N ALA A 171 12.34 7.21 -2.63
CA ALA A 171 13.21 8.39 -2.47
C ALA A 171 12.50 9.70 -2.86
N LEU A 172 11.74 9.69 -3.95
CA LEU A 172 10.92 10.82 -4.38
C LEU A 172 9.85 11.19 -3.36
N ALA A 173 9.09 10.20 -2.87
CA ALA A 173 8.07 10.40 -1.85
C ALA A 173 8.68 10.93 -0.55
N MET A 174 9.85 10.44 -0.16
CA MET A 174 10.58 10.93 1.02
C MET A 174 10.95 12.41 0.88
N HIS A 175 11.55 12.79 -0.25
CA HIS A 175 12.00 14.16 -0.50
C HIS A 175 10.83 15.12 -0.71
N ALA A 176 9.75 14.68 -1.36
CA ALA A 176 8.53 15.48 -1.49
C ALA A 176 7.87 15.71 -0.12
N GLY A 177 7.79 14.66 0.72
CA GLY A 177 7.25 14.77 2.07
C GLY A 177 8.05 15.73 2.95
N SER A 178 9.39 15.69 2.88
CA SER A 178 10.22 16.65 3.62
C SER A 178 10.06 18.08 3.10
N MET A 179 9.96 18.30 1.78
CA MET A 179 9.68 19.65 1.25
C MET A 179 8.36 20.23 1.76
N LEU A 180 7.30 19.41 1.78
CA LEU A 180 5.98 19.84 2.24
C LEU A 180 6.00 20.16 3.74
N SER A 181 6.63 19.30 4.56
CA SER A 181 6.73 19.53 6.01
C SER A 181 7.63 20.72 6.37
N HIS A 182 8.64 21.05 5.55
CA HIS A 182 9.50 22.21 5.75
C HIS A 182 8.86 23.52 5.26
N GLY A 183 7.87 23.45 4.36
CA GLY A 183 7.10 24.61 3.92
C GLY A 183 6.26 25.22 5.04
N GLU A 184 5.83 24.40 6.01
CA GLU A 184 5.04 24.82 7.18
C GLU A 184 5.87 25.60 8.22
N THR A 185 7.20 25.48 8.20
CA THR A 185 8.10 26.14 9.16
C THR A 185 8.71 27.46 8.64
N GLY A 186 8.26 27.96 7.49
CA GLY A 186 8.66 29.30 6.99
C GLY A 186 10.12 29.42 6.52
N ILE A 187 10.72 28.33 6.01
CA ILE A 187 12.12 28.34 5.56
C ILE A 187 12.31 29.30 4.36
N PRO A 188 13.36 30.14 4.34
CA PRO A 188 13.57 31.15 3.31
C PRO A 188 13.64 30.57 1.88
N LEU A 189 13.06 31.33 0.94
CA LEU A 189 12.94 31.10 -0.51
C LEU A 189 14.22 30.55 -1.19
N GLN A 190 15.39 30.81 -0.60
CA GLN A 190 16.71 30.42 -1.11
C GLN A 190 16.98 28.89 -1.02
N ARG A 191 16.38 28.16 -0.06
CA ARG A 191 16.51 26.70 0.03
C ARG A 191 15.54 25.95 -0.90
N SER A 192 14.48 26.60 -1.36
CA SER A 192 13.50 26.02 -2.29
C SER A 192 14.12 25.67 -3.65
N GLY A 193 15.10 26.45 -4.13
CA GLY A 193 15.79 26.19 -5.39
C GLY A 193 16.66 24.92 -5.36
N ILE A 194 17.45 24.71 -4.30
CA ILE A 194 18.26 23.49 -4.12
C ILE A 194 17.34 22.27 -3.98
N GLY A 195 16.29 22.39 -3.18
CA GLY A 195 15.29 21.34 -3.02
C GLY A 195 14.72 20.93 -4.38
N LEU A 196 14.22 21.90 -5.16
CA LEU A 196 13.60 21.67 -6.46
C LEU A 196 14.57 20.98 -7.43
N ASN A 197 15.85 21.34 -7.41
CA ASN A 197 16.87 20.71 -8.24
C ASN A 197 17.10 19.23 -7.86
N VAL A 198 17.13 18.90 -6.56
CA VAL A 198 17.21 17.52 -6.08
C VAL A 198 15.96 16.73 -6.49
N PHE A 199 14.77 17.31 -6.31
CA PHE A 199 13.51 16.70 -6.74
C PHE A 199 13.46 16.46 -8.25
N ALA A 200 13.87 17.44 -9.05
CA ALA A 200 13.96 17.32 -10.50
C ALA A 200 14.96 16.23 -10.92
N GLY A 201 16.10 16.10 -10.23
CA GLY A 201 17.06 15.03 -10.44
C GLY A 201 16.48 13.64 -10.17
N LEU A 202 15.83 13.47 -9.01
CA LEU A 202 15.13 12.22 -8.66
C LEU A 202 14.00 11.89 -9.65
N ARG A 203 13.24 12.90 -10.11
CA ARG A 203 12.16 12.73 -11.11
C ARG A 203 12.72 12.30 -12.47
N ARG A 204 13.83 12.88 -12.92
CA ARG A 204 14.51 12.45 -14.16
C ARG A 204 14.95 10.99 -14.07
N MET A 205 15.51 10.58 -12.94
CA MET A 205 15.91 9.18 -12.72
C MET A 205 14.71 8.23 -12.69
N HIS A 206 13.62 8.60 -12.02
CA HIS A 206 12.38 7.83 -12.04
C HIS A 206 11.80 7.72 -13.46
N ALA A 207 11.75 8.82 -14.21
CA ALA A 207 11.29 8.81 -15.60
C ALA A 207 12.17 7.94 -16.51
N ALA A 208 13.49 7.90 -16.30
CA ALA A 208 14.40 7.04 -17.03
C ALA A 208 14.15 5.55 -16.75
N PHE A 209 13.88 5.17 -15.50
CA PHE A 209 13.51 3.78 -15.16
C PHE A 209 12.11 3.41 -15.64
N ALA A 210 11.13 4.30 -15.49
CA ALA A 210 9.78 4.10 -16.02
C ALA A 210 9.80 3.86 -17.54
N ARG A 211 10.54 4.69 -18.29
CA ARG A 211 10.72 4.49 -19.73
C ARG A 211 11.32 3.13 -20.08
N ARG A 212 12.30 2.63 -19.31
CA ARG A 212 12.87 1.29 -19.53
C ARG A 212 11.83 0.20 -19.29
N ILE A 213 11.02 0.33 -18.24
CA ILE A 213 9.96 -0.63 -17.91
C ILE A 213 8.88 -0.63 -18.99
N ASP A 214 8.41 0.55 -19.41
CA ASP A 214 7.41 0.71 -20.45
C ASP A 214 7.91 0.15 -21.77
N HIS A 215 9.14 0.51 -22.17
CA HIS A 215 9.73 0.02 -23.40
C HIS A 215 9.88 -1.50 -23.42
N SER A 216 10.38 -2.11 -22.33
CA SER A 216 10.45 -3.57 -22.22
C SER A 216 9.06 -4.22 -22.24
N SER A 217 8.03 -3.57 -21.71
CA SER A 217 6.65 -4.08 -21.72
C SER A 217 6.01 -3.99 -23.10
N VAL A 218 6.25 -2.90 -23.83
CA VAL A 218 5.81 -2.73 -25.23
C VAL A 218 6.50 -3.74 -26.14
N GLN A 219 7.82 -3.90 -26.00
CA GLN A 219 8.57 -4.93 -26.74
C GLN A 219 8.01 -6.34 -26.51
N GLN A 220 7.56 -6.66 -25.29
CA GLN A 220 6.92 -7.96 -25.02
C GLN A 220 5.59 -8.12 -25.76
N MET A 221 4.78 -7.07 -25.83
CA MET A 221 3.50 -7.07 -26.57
C MET A 221 3.75 -7.26 -28.07
N ASP A 222 4.67 -6.49 -28.64
CA ASP A 222 4.99 -6.54 -30.08
C ASP A 222 5.58 -7.89 -30.48
N LEU A 223 6.44 -8.46 -29.63
CA LEU A 223 7.01 -9.77 -29.86
C LEU A 223 5.93 -10.87 -29.83
N MET A 224 4.94 -10.77 -28.93
CA MET A 224 3.81 -11.69 -28.86
C MET A 224 2.93 -11.59 -30.12
N GLN A 225 2.65 -10.39 -30.62
CA GLN A 225 1.88 -10.20 -31.85
C GLN A 225 2.64 -10.70 -33.09
N SER A 226 3.94 -10.39 -33.16
CA SER A 226 4.83 -10.84 -34.24
C SER A 226 4.95 -12.37 -34.26
N ALA A 227 5.01 -13.00 -33.09
CA ALA A 227 5.04 -14.46 -32.98
C ALA A 227 3.79 -15.13 -33.59
N GLY A 228 2.61 -14.54 -33.40
CA GLY A 228 1.37 -15.04 -34.01
C GLY A 228 1.42 -14.98 -35.54
N LEU A 229 1.92 -13.87 -36.09
CA LEU A 229 2.08 -13.70 -37.54
C LEU A 229 3.12 -14.65 -38.12
N LEU A 230 4.30 -14.77 -37.48
CA LEU A 230 5.35 -15.71 -37.89
C LEU A 230 4.88 -17.16 -37.82
N THR A 231 4.12 -17.52 -36.79
CA THR A 231 3.50 -18.85 -36.68
C THR A 231 2.54 -19.10 -37.84
N THR A 232 1.70 -18.12 -38.18
CA THR A 232 0.78 -18.20 -39.31
C THR A 232 1.54 -18.41 -40.62
N VAL A 233 2.57 -17.62 -40.88
CA VAL A 233 3.41 -17.75 -42.09
C VAL A 233 4.12 -19.10 -42.14
N GLY A 234 4.69 -19.55 -41.01
CA GLY A 234 5.37 -20.85 -40.94
C GLY A 234 4.43 -22.03 -41.20
N ILE A 235 3.23 -22.01 -40.63
CA ILE A 235 2.21 -23.04 -40.84
C ILE A 235 1.73 -23.03 -42.29
N VAL A 236 1.40 -21.86 -42.86
CA VAL A 236 0.94 -21.77 -44.25
C VAL A 236 2.04 -22.16 -45.23
N GLY A 237 3.28 -21.71 -44.99
CA GLY A 237 4.42 -21.98 -45.86
C GLY A 237 4.77 -23.48 -45.94
N VAL A 238 4.88 -24.15 -44.79
CA VAL A 238 5.13 -25.60 -44.75
C VAL A 238 3.87 -26.37 -45.14
N GLY A 239 2.70 -25.94 -44.68
CA GLY A 239 1.45 -26.66 -44.90
C GLY A 239 0.94 -26.59 -46.34
N ALA A 240 1.28 -25.56 -47.11
CA ALA A 240 0.95 -25.49 -48.52
C ALA A 240 1.57 -26.64 -49.33
N SER A 241 2.81 -27.06 -49.03
CA SER A 241 3.42 -28.19 -49.72
C SER A 241 2.72 -29.51 -49.40
N PHE A 242 2.25 -29.70 -48.15
CA PHE A 242 1.46 -30.86 -47.75
C PHE A 242 0.08 -30.90 -48.43
N VAL A 243 -0.56 -29.75 -48.62
CA VAL A 243 -1.81 -29.68 -49.39
C VAL A 243 -1.57 -30.01 -50.87
N LEU A 244 -0.49 -29.49 -51.47
CA LEU A 244 -0.12 -29.80 -52.86
C LEU A 244 0.27 -31.27 -53.05
N ALA A 245 0.86 -31.90 -52.03
CA ALA A 245 1.17 -33.33 -52.03
C ALA A 245 -0.08 -34.22 -51.87
N GLY A 246 -1.22 -33.66 -51.46
CA GLY A 246 -2.46 -34.40 -51.19
C GLY A 246 -2.54 -35.02 -49.80
N ASP A 247 -1.53 -34.79 -48.94
CA ASP A 247 -1.47 -35.33 -47.57
C ASP A 247 -2.39 -34.57 -46.60
N MET A 248 -2.85 -33.37 -46.98
CA MET A 248 -3.71 -32.54 -46.15
C MET A 248 -4.76 -31.79 -46.97
N THR A 249 -5.95 -31.65 -46.41
CA THR A 249 -7.05 -30.83 -46.97
C THR A 249 -6.80 -29.33 -46.80
N THR A 250 -7.40 -28.50 -47.65
CA THR A 250 -7.38 -27.03 -47.49
C THR A 250 -8.07 -26.57 -46.21
N GLY A 251 -9.16 -27.23 -45.78
CA GLY A 251 -9.81 -26.98 -44.50
C GLY A 251 -8.93 -27.33 -43.30
N GLY A 252 -8.23 -28.46 -43.37
CA GLY A 252 -7.19 -28.85 -42.41
C GLY A 252 -6.08 -27.81 -42.26
N LEU A 253 -5.55 -27.26 -43.36
CA LEU A 253 -4.56 -26.18 -43.32
C LEU A 253 -5.10 -24.92 -42.62
N ALA A 254 -6.32 -24.52 -42.94
CA ALA A 254 -6.97 -23.35 -42.34
C ALA A 254 -7.18 -23.54 -40.83
N ALA A 255 -7.63 -24.73 -40.42
CA ALA A 255 -7.79 -25.08 -39.01
C ALA A 255 -6.45 -25.10 -38.27
N CYS A 256 -5.41 -25.73 -38.83
CA CYS A 256 -4.05 -25.74 -38.29
C CYS A 256 -3.49 -24.34 -38.09
N THR A 257 -3.74 -23.43 -39.03
CA THR A 257 -3.26 -22.04 -38.96
C THR A 257 -3.87 -21.30 -37.75
N LEU A 258 -5.17 -21.44 -37.52
CA LEU A 258 -5.85 -20.83 -36.38
C LEU A 258 -5.48 -21.49 -35.05
N LEU A 259 -5.43 -22.82 -35.01
CA LEU A 259 -5.10 -23.56 -33.79
C LEU A 259 -3.64 -23.36 -33.39
N GLY A 260 -2.71 -23.38 -34.35
CA GLY A 260 -1.29 -23.21 -34.12
C GLY A 260 -0.92 -21.80 -33.65
N SER A 261 -1.48 -20.76 -34.28
CA SER A 261 -1.28 -19.38 -33.81
C SER A 261 -1.85 -19.17 -32.41
N ARG A 262 -3.00 -19.76 -32.09
CA ARG A 262 -3.59 -19.69 -30.75
C ARG A 262 -2.79 -20.47 -29.69
N GLY A 263 -2.35 -21.69 -30.01
CA GLY A 263 -1.50 -22.49 -29.13
C GLY A 263 -0.17 -21.80 -28.83
N ALA A 264 0.45 -21.19 -29.85
CA ALA A 264 1.64 -20.36 -29.67
C ALA A 264 1.39 -19.14 -28.78
N ALA A 265 0.30 -18.39 -29.03
CA ALA A 265 -0.06 -17.22 -28.23
C ALA A 265 -0.31 -17.55 -26.76
N GLN A 266 -0.95 -18.69 -26.45
CA GLN A 266 -1.18 -19.11 -25.06
C GLN A 266 0.10 -19.50 -24.34
N THR A 267 0.99 -20.24 -25.02
CA THR A 267 2.29 -20.64 -24.44
C THR A 267 3.18 -19.43 -24.18
N ILE A 268 3.32 -18.55 -25.18
CA ILE A 268 4.08 -17.30 -25.06
C ILE A 268 3.44 -16.38 -24.02
N GLY A 269 2.11 -16.36 -23.94
CA GLY A 269 1.36 -15.59 -22.95
C GLY A 269 1.71 -15.95 -21.50
N VAL A 270 2.02 -17.21 -21.20
CA VAL A 270 2.50 -17.65 -19.87
C VAL A 270 3.87 -17.06 -19.57
N VAL A 271 4.80 -17.14 -20.53
CA VAL A 271 6.14 -16.55 -20.38
C VAL A 271 6.02 -15.04 -20.17
N ALA A 272 5.24 -14.36 -21.01
CA ALA A 272 4.96 -12.93 -20.87
C ALA A 272 4.31 -12.58 -19.53
N ALA A 273 3.42 -13.42 -19.00
CA ALA A 273 2.81 -13.23 -17.69
C ALA A 273 3.85 -13.31 -16.55
N ILE A 274 4.83 -14.21 -16.64
CA ILE A 274 5.93 -14.29 -15.66
C ILE A 274 6.77 -13.00 -15.67
N VAL A 275 7.08 -12.47 -16.84
CA VAL A 275 7.86 -11.22 -16.97
C VAL A 275 7.06 -10.01 -16.50
N ARG A 276 5.78 -9.91 -16.90
CA ARG A 276 4.88 -8.82 -16.51
C ARG A 276 4.59 -8.79 -15.00
N ASN A 277 4.62 -9.94 -14.32
CA ASN A 277 4.36 -10.03 -12.87
C ASN A 277 5.58 -9.65 -11.99
N GLN A 278 6.71 -9.25 -12.58
CA GLN A 278 7.92 -8.89 -11.82
C GLN A 278 7.76 -7.69 -10.87
N PRO A 279 7.09 -6.57 -11.23
CA PRO A 279 6.84 -5.45 -10.31
C PRO A 279 6.18 -5.89 -9.02
N SER A 280 5.18 -6.74 -9.16
CA SER A 280 4.38 -7.26 -8.07
C SER A 280 5.21 -8.22 -7.22
N GLN A 281 6.03 -9.10 -7.83
CA GLN A 281 6.95 -9.98 -7.10
C GLN A 281 7.98 -9.23 -6.28
N VAL A 282 8.58 -8.18 -6.84
CA VAL A 282 9.57 -7.36 -6.12
C VAL A 282 8.91 -6.63 -4.96
N ALA A 283 7.71 -6.06 -5.17
CA ALA A 283 6.95 -5.39 -4.13
C ALA A 283 6.52 -6.36 -3.01
N GLY A 284 5.98 -7.53 -3.36
CA GLY A 284 5.54 -8.53 -2.38
C GLY A 284 6.67 -9.05 -1.48
N LYS A 285 7.87 -9.27 -2.02
CA LYS A 285 9.05 -9.65 -1.22
C LYS A 285 9.41 -8.60 -0.16
N ARG A 286 9.24 -7.31 -0.47
CA ARG A 286 9.50 -6.20 0.47
C ARG A 286 8.46 -6.14 1.57
N LEU A 287 7.18 -6.35 1.23
CA LEU A 287 6.09 -6.41 2.21
C LEU A 287 6.23 -7.61 3.16
N ALA A 288 6.60 -8.77 2.61
CA ALA A 288 6.87 -9.97 3.40
C ALA A 288 7.99 -9.73 4.42
N ALA A 289 9.05 -9.01 4.06
CA ALA A 289 10.13 -8.70 5.00
C ALA A 289 9.68 -7.87 6.21
N VAL A 290 8.73 -6.93 6.02
CA VAL A 290 8.20 -6.09 7.11
C VAL A 290 7.20 -6.85 7.99
N THR A 291 6.34 -7.67 7.37
CA THR A 291 5.36 -8.48 8.10
C THR A 291 6.02 -9.57 8.93
N VAL A 292 7.01 -10.29 8.38
CA VAL A 292 7.78 -11.29 9.13
C VAL A 292 8.54 -10.66 10.29
N ALA A 293 9.15 -9.48 10.10
CA ALA A 293 9.83 -8.77 11.18
C ALA A 293 8.88 -8.42 12.34
N SER A 294 7.62 -8.09 12.03
CA SER A 294 6.59 -7.85 13.05
C SER A 294 6.12 -9.12 13.76
N GLU A 295 6.04 -10.26 13.08
CA GLU A 295 5.66 -11.55 13.70
C GLU A 295 6.73 -12.06 14.67
N THR A 296 8.00 -11.81 14.38
CA THR A 296 9.12 -12.22 15.25
C THR A 296 9.25 -11.40 16.52
N ASN A 297 8.63 -10.23 16.58
CA ASN A 297 8.66 -9.36 17.77
C ASN A 297 7.23 -8.83 18.01
N PRO A 298 6.32 -9.68 18.50
CA PRO A 298 4.93 -9.28 18.71
C PRO A 298 4.88 -8.12 19.72
N PRO A 299 3.94 -7.17 19.57
CA PRO A 299 3.74 -6.12 20.56
C PRO A 299 3.51 -6.80 21.91
N GLN A 300 4.44 -6.58 22.85
CA GLN A 300 4.29 -7.07 24.20
C GLN A 300 3.00 -6.44 24.75
N GLN A 301 2.05 -7.29 25.15
CA GLN A 301 0.90 -6.84 25.91
C GLN A 301 1.46 -6.27 27.21
N SER A 302 1.47 -4.94 27.31
CA SER A 302 1.85 -4.27 28.54
C SER A 302 0.81 -4.64 29.59
N GLU A 303 1.19 -5.51 30.53
CA GLU A 303 0.53 -5.54 31.83
C GLU A 303 0.51 -4.10 32.36
N ALA A 304 -0.55 -3.72 33.07
CA ALA A 304 -0.69 -2.40 33.67
C ALA A 304 0.50 -2.16 34.61
N ALA A 305 1.50 -1.44 34.09
CA ALA A 305 2.74 -1.22 34.80
C ALA A 305 2.42 -0.27 35.97
N THR A 306 2.67 -0.73 37.20
CA THR A 306 2.48 0.11 38.40
C THR A 306 3.58 1.16 38.56
N GLY A 307 4.58 1.17 37.67
CA GLY A 307 5.64 2.17 37.60
C GLY A 307 6.49 2.04 36.33
N TRP A 308 7.20 3.11 36.01
CA TRP A 308 7.98 3.30 34.79
C TRP A 308 9.37 3.81 35.13
N ASP A 309 10.39 3.21 34.52
CA ASP A 309 11.78 3.67 34.58
C ASP A 309 12.12 4.46 33.32
N ILE A 310 12.06 5.78 33.43
CA ILE A 310 12.26 6.69 32.31
C ILE A 310 13.70 7.21 32.34
N VAL A 311 14.48 6.92 31.30
CA VAL A 311 15.83 7.47 31.19
C VAL A 311 15.76 8.89 30.66
N VAL A 312 16.11 9.87 31.48
CA VAL A 312 16.18 11.28 31.11
C VAL A 312 17.59 11.78 31.40
N ARG A 313 18.30 12.31 30.38
CA ARG A 313 19.70 12.80 30.52
C ARG A 313 20.66 11.75 31.11
N GLY A 314 20.46 10.48 30.75
CA GLY A 314 21.27 9.37 31.27
C GLY A 314 21.00 8.98 32.72
N GLN A 315 20.03 9.61 33.39
CA GLN A 315 19.56 9.22 34.73
C GLN A 315 18.23 8.48 34.64
N ILE A 316 18.04 7.47 35.48
CA ILE A 316 16.79 6.71 35.56
C ILE A 316 15.85 7.43 36.52
N LEU A 317 14.71 7.87 36.01
CA LEU A 317 13.61 8.46 36.76
C LEU A 317 12.56 7.36 37.01
N ASN A 318 12.38 6.95 38.27
CA ASN A 318 11.32 6.02 38.65
C ASN A 318 10.01 6.80 38.89
N VAL A 319 9.01 6.55 38.05
CA VAL A 319 7.70 7.22 38.09
C VAL A 319 6.63 6.20 38.43
N LYS A 320 5.69 6.54 39.32
CA LYS A 320 4.58 5.68 39.72
C LYS A 320 3.24 6.36 39.52
N VAL A 321 2.18 5.56 39.43
CA VAL A 321 0.80 6.08 39.46
C VAL A 321 0.63 6.93 40.71
N GLY A 322 0.15 8.18 40.55
CA GLY A 322 0.11 9.13 41.65
C GLY A 322 1.23 10.15 41.64
N ASP A 323 2.24 10.04 40.77
CA ASP A 323 3.32 11.03 40.69
C ASP A 323 2.92 12.22 39.80
N PHE A 324 3.40 13.41 40.18
CA PHE A 324 3.40 14.60 39.32
C PHE A 324 4.83 15.12 39.28
N VAL A 325 5.55 14.81 38.20
CA VAL A 325 6.97 15.15 38.03
C VAL A 325 7.09 16.35 37.08
N LEU A 326 7.87 17.35 37.48
CA LEU A 326 8.27 18.46 36.63
C LEU A 326 9.74 18.31 36.25
N LEU A 327 10.03 18.44 34.96
CA LEU A 327 11.36 18.47 34.39
C LEU A 327 11.60 19.86 33.76
N ASP A 328 12.77 20.44 34.05
CA ASP A 328 13.20 21.67 33.38
C ASP A 328 13.55 21.34 31.90
N PRO A 329 13.19 22.16 30.91
CA PRO A 329 13.72 22.01 29.56
C PRO A 329 15.19 22.45 29.47
N ASP A 330 16.10 21.51 29.21
CA ASP A 330 17.52 21.82 28.96
C ASP A 330 17.83 21.81 27.47
N GLY A 331 18.49 22.88 26.99
CA GLY A 331 19.04 22.99 25.64
C GLY A 331 18.86 24.38 25.00
N PRO A 332 19.87 24.95 24.31
CA PRO A 332 19.69 26.19 23.56
C PRO A 332 18.75 25.95 22.37
N ASN A 333 17.93 26.96 22.03
CA ASN A 333 17.08 27.01 20.83
C ASN A 333 15.94 25.96 20.76
N GLY A 334 15.26 25.66 21.87
CA GLY A 334 13.96 24.97 21.84
C GLY A 334 14.02 23.47 21.51
N ARG A 335 15.19 22.83 21.66
CA ARG A 335 15.32 21.37 21.67
C ARG A 335 15.56 20.90 23.10
N SER A 336 14.49 20.52 23.78
CA SER A 336 14.58 19.91 25.10
C SER A 336 15.01 18.46 24.95
N GLU A 337 16.23 18.12 25.38
CA GLU A 337 16.71 16.73 25.42
C GLU A 337 15.75 15.85 26.24
N ALA A 338 15.21 16.42 27.34
CA ALA A 338 14.20 15.76 28.16
C ALA A 338 12.94 15.44 27.36
N ALA A 339 12.40 16.37 26.57
CA ALA A 339 11.23 16.11 25.73
C ALA A 339 11.50 15.03 24.68
N GLN A 340 12.71 14.99 24.11
CA GLN A 340 13.10 13.94 23.18
C GLN A 340 13.20 12.57 23.87
N ASN A 341 13.79 12.49 25.06
CA ASN A 341 13.84 11.25 25.84
C ASN A 341 12.43 10.75 26.18
N LEU A 342 11.51 11.65 26.57
CA LEU A 342 10.10 11.28 26.83
C LEU A 342 9.39 10.76 25.57
N ALA A 343 9.59 11.42 24.43
CA ALA A 343 9.02 10.97 23.16
C ALA A 343 9.57 9.59 22.74
N GLU A 344 10.88 9.37 22.89
CA GLU A 344 11.52 8.09 22.63
C GLU A 344 11.00 7.01 23.59
N PHE A 345 10.88 7.31 24.88
CA PHE A 345 10.31 6.39 25.87
C PHE A 345 8.87 5.99 25.53
N ALA A 346 8.01 6.97 25.20
CA ALA A 346 6.64 6.72 24.80
C ALA A 346 6.55 5.84 23.53
N ALA A 347 7.43 6.07 22.56
CA ALA A 347 7.48 5.27 21.34
C ALA A 347 7.86 3.80 21.61
N HIS A 348 8.78 3.54 22.55
CA HIS A 348 9.22 2.18 22.88
C HIS A 348 8.30 1.45 23.86
N THR A 349 7.52 2.19 24.66
CA THR A 349 6.60 1.65 25.69
C THR A 349 5.16 1.59 25.17
N ALA A 350 4.97 1.62 23.85
CA ALA A 350 3.67 1.84 23.21
C ALA A 350 2.65 0.73 23.50
N GLY A 351 1.89 0.93 24.58
CA GLY A 351 0.56 0.38 24.85
C GLY A 351 -0.43 1.55 25.04
N GLU A 352 -1.73 1.27 25.06
CA GLU A 352 -2.78 2.30 25.19
C GLU A 352 -2.68 3.15 26.47
N THR A 353 -1.78 2.78 27.40
CA THR A 353 -1.61 3.35 28.73
C THR A 353 -0.53 4.44 28.86
N VAL A 354 0.36 4.63 27.89
CA VAL A 354 1.39 5.71 27.93
C VAL A 354 1.19 6.67 26.76
N ILE A 355 0.96 7.96 27.05
CA ILE A 355 0.69 8.96 26.02
C ILE A 355 1.65 10.14 26.15
N PHE A 356 2.27 10.52 25.02
CA PHE A 356 3.08 11.72 24.90
C PHE A 356 2.34 12.80 24.10
N VAL A 357 2.26 14.01 24.66
CA VAL A 357 1.71 15.20 24.00
C VAL A 357 2.86 16.16 23.70
N PRO A 358 3.23 16.36 22.42
CA PRO A 358 4.31 17.28 22.04
C PRO A 358 3.88 18.75 22.21
N ALA A 359 4.86 19.65 22.26
CA ALA A 359 4.60 21.10 22.36
C ALA A 359 3.78 21.66 21.19
N LEU A 360 3.89 21.05 20.01
CA LEU A 360 3.11 21.35 18.81
C LEU A 360 2.38 20.08 18.37
N PRO A 361 1.11 19.89 18.77
CA PRO A 361 0.34 18.70 18.39
C PRO A 361 -0.02 18.73 16.90
N SER A 362 -0.17 17.55 16.32
CA SER A 362 -0.68 17.36 14.97
C SER A 362 -1.88 16.41 14.99
N PHE A 363 -2.85 16.69 14.12
CA PHE A 363 -4.08 15.91 13.99
C PHE A 363 -4.06 15.10 12.70
N LEU A 364 -4.83 14.02 12.68
CA LEU A 364 -5.04 13.20 11.50
C LEU A 364 -6.14 13.80 10.63
N PHE A 365 -6.15 13.43 9.36
CA PHE A 365 -7.23 13.80 8.44
C PHE A 365 -8.57 13.24 8.93
N GLY A 366 -9.57 14.11 9.04
CA GLY A 366 -10.88 13.80 9.60
C GLY A 366 -11.43 14.99 10.38
N THR A 367 -12.64 14.83 10.87
CA THR A 367 -13.29 15.85 11.71
C THR A 367 -12.58 16.03 13.04
N LEU A 368 -12.80 17.16 13.69
CA LEU A 368 -12.34 17.41 15.04
C LEU A 368 -12.84 16.30 15.99
N LEU A 369 -14.12 15.94 15.95
CA LEU A 369 -14.67 14.89 16.80
C LEU A 369 -14.00 13.53 16.58
N GLU A 370 -13.75 13.15 15.33
CA GLU A 370 -13.05 11.89 15.01
C GLU A 370 -11.64 11.89 15.60
N ASN A 371 -10.92 13.01 15.51
CA ASN A 371 -9.60 13.12 16.13
C ASN A 371 -9.68 13.03 17.67
N LEU A 372 -10.58 13.80 18.28
CA LEU A 372 -10.75 13.84 19.74
C LEU A 372 -11.17 12.47 20.31
N SER A 373 -12.01 11.73 19.58
CA SER A 373 -12.46 10.38 19.95
C SER A 373 -11.49 9.27 19.56
N ARG A 374 -10.32 9.61 19.01
CA ARG A 374 -9.32 8.64 18.51
C ARG A 374 -9.89 7.70 17.44
N PHE A 375 -10.80 8.21 16.62
CA PHE A 375 -11.52 7.51 15.55
C PHE A 375 -12.36 6.32 16.06
N ALA A 376 -12.73 6.35 17.34
CA ALA A 376 -13.58 5.34 17.97
C ALA A 376 -14.91 5.98 18.40
N ARG A 377 -16.01 5.55 17.77
CA ARG A 377 -17.35 6.08 18.07
C ARG A 377 -17.77 5.89 19.54
N SER A 378 -17.26 4.84 20.20
CA SER A 378 -17.47 4.59 21.64
C SER A 378 -16.91 5.70 22.52
N ASN A 379 -15.94 6.48 22.03
CA ASN A 379 -15.21 7.47 22.78
C ASN A 379 -15.74 8.90 22.56
N GLU A 380 -16.74 9.10 21.70
CA GLU A 380 -17.28 10.42 21.38
C GLU A 380 -17.86 11.13 22.63
N GLU A 381 -18.55 10.39 23.50
CA GLU A 381 -19.12 10.95 24.73
C GLU A 381 -18.03 11.43 25.69
N ALA A 382 -16.99 10.62 25.89
CA ALA A 382 -15.83 10.99 26.70
C ALA A 382 -15.10 12.20 26.10
N ALA A 383 -14.94 12.24 24.78
CA ALA A 383 -14.31 13.35 24.07
C ALA A 383 -15.07 14.67 24.29
N LEU A 384 -16.40 14.66 24.19
CA LEU A 384 -17.22 15.85 24.47
C LEU A 384 -17.17 16.25 25.94
N GLY A 385 -17.18 15.29 26.87
CA GLY A 385 -17.01 15.55 28.31
C GLY A 385 -15.70 16.26 28.64
N TRP A 386 -14.59 15.74 28.13
CA TRP A 386 -13.26 16.36 28.30
C TRP A 386 -13.16 17.72 27.60
N SER A 387 -13.79 17.87 26.42
CA SER A 387 -13.82 19.14 25.69
C SER A 387 -14.50 20.25 26.49
N LYS A 388 -15.61 19.94 27.16
CA LYS A 388 -16.28 20.87 28.07
C LYS A 388 -15.40 21.23 29.26
N LYS A 389 -14.77 20.24 29.90
CA LYS A 389 -13.90 20.44 31.09
C LYS A 389 -12.69 21.32 30.76
N LEU A 390 -12.07 21.12 29.60
CA LEU A 390 -10.93 21.90 29.12
C LEU A 390 -11.34 23.21 28.41
N GLY A 391 -12.63 23.52 28.32
CA GLY A 391 -13.14 24.78 27.74
C GLY A 391 -13.00 24.88 26.22
N LEU A 392 -12.96 23.75 25.51
CA LEU A 392 -12.85 23.70 24.06
C LEU A 392 -14.17 24.08 23.36
N ASP A 393 -15.33 23.84 23.99
CA ASP A 393 -16.67 24.14 23.45
C ASP A 393 -16.82 25.58 22.93
N ALA A 394 -16.34 26.57 23.69
CA ALA A 394 -16.45 27.98 23.32
C ALA A 394 -15.55 28.36 22.13
N MET A 395 -14.49 27.58 21.89
CA MET A 395 -13.60 27.76 20.74
C MET A 395 -14.21 27.08 19.52
N VAL A 396 -14.72 25.87 19.69
CA VAL A 396 -15.35 25.06 18.63
C VAL A 396 -16.66 25.68 18.16
N GLY A 397 -17.43 26.32 19.05
CA GLY A 397 -18.66 27.04 18.68
C GLY A 397 -18.45 28.22 17.73
N ARG A 398 -17.21 28.68 17.53
CA ARG A 398 -16.86 29.70 16.52
C ARG A 398 -16.58 29.11 15.15
N LEU A 399 -16.48 27.79 15.03
CA LEU A 399 -16.29 27.08 13.77
C LEU A 399 -17.64 26.86 13.10
N SER A 400 -17.68 26.98 11.77
CA SER A 400 -18.91 26.84 10.98
C SER A 400 -19.58 25.46 11.08
N GLN A 401 -18.80 24.41 11.35
CA GLN A 401 -19.28 23.03 11.48
C GLN A 401 -19.07 22.47 12.91
N GLY A 402 -18.69 23.31 13.88
CA GLY A 402 -18.42 22.87 15.25
C GLY A 402 -17.45 21.69 15.31
N TYR A 403 -17.82 20.64 16.03
CA TYR A 403 -17.04 19.40 16.17
C TYR A 403 -16.92 18.57 14.87
N HIS A 404 -17.77 18.82 13.88
CA HIS A 404 -17.68 18.19 12.56
C HIS A 404 -16.81 18.98 11.58
N THR A 405 -16.12 20.03 12.05
CA THR A 405 -15.14 20.76 11.25
C THR A 405 -14.01 19.82 10.85
N ASP A 406 -13.75 19.72 9.55
CA ASP A 406 -12.68 18.91 8.98
C ASP A 406 -11.31 19.54 9.29
N LEU A 407 -10.42 18.74 9.86
CA LEU A 407 -9.03 19.09 10.13
C LEU A 407 -8.16 18.65 8.94
N ALA A 408 -8.45 19.20 7.76
CA ALA A 408 -7.62 18.99 6.58
C ALA A 408 -6.53 20.07 6.49
N GLY A 409 -5.26 19.64 6.44
CA GLY A 409 -4.04 20.44 6.55
C GLY A 409 -3.87 21.57 5.51
N GLY A 410 -4.51 22.71 5.77
CA GLY A 410 -4.10 24.01 5.25
C GLY A 410 -2.96 24.61 6.09
N PRO A 411 -2.24 25.62 5.57
CA PRO A 411 -1.05 26.20 6.23
C PRO A 411 -1.33 26.87 7.60
N ALA A 412 -2.60 27.10 7.92
CA ALA A 412 -3.08 27.31 9.28
C ALA A 412 -4.37 26.47 9.39
N GLY A 413 -4.38 25.49 10.31
CA GLY A 413 -5.60 24.73 10.59
C GLY A 413 -6.75 25.65 11.01
N PRO A 414 -8.00 25.15 11.03
CA PRO A 414 -9.16 25.96 11.44
C PRO A 414 -9.13 26.36 12.93
N LEU A 415 -8.18 25.83 13.69
CA LEU A 415 -8.04 26.02 15.13
C LEU A 415 -6.92 27.03 15.45
N SER A 416 -7.10 27.80 16.51
CA SER A 416 -5.98 28.56 17.09
C SER A 416 -5.02 27.62 17.83
N GLN A 417 -3.76 28.01 18.02
CA GLN A 417 -2.77 27.19 18.74
C GLN A 417 -3.27 26.74 20.14
N GLY A 418 -4.00 27.61 20.84
CA GLY A 418 -4.60 27.25 22.13
C GLY A 418 -5.73 26.21 22.01
N ALA A 419 -6.53 26.27 20.94
CA ALA A 419 -7.56 25.27 20.66
C ALA A 419 -6.94 23.93 20.23
N GLU A 420 -5.88 23.95 19.41
CA GLU A 420 -5.13 22.76 19.02
C GLU A 420 -4.53 22.05 20.24
N LYS A 421 -3.94 22.80 21.18
CA LYS A 421 -3.42 22.22 22.42
C LYS A 421 -4.52 21.60 23.27
N ARG A 422 -5.60 22.34 23.54
CA ARG A 422 -6.75 21.81 24.32
C ARG A 422 -7.33 20.55 23.65
N ALA A 423 -7.44 20.55 22.33
CA ALA A 423 -7.89 19.38 21.57
C ALA A 423 -6.93 18.19 21.68
N ALA A 424 -5.61 18.41 21.65
CA ALA A 424 -4.61 17.36 21.86
C ALA A 424 -4.69 16.76 23.28
N PHE A 425 -4.95 17.59 24.30
CA PHE A 425 -5.20 17.10 25.66
C PHE A 425 -6.48 16.27 25.74
N VAL A 426 -7.58 16.71 25.13
CA VAL A 426 -8.81 15.90 25.05
C VAL A 426 -8.50 14.54 24.41
N GLN A 427 -7.83 14.52 23.25
CA GLN A 427 -7.46 13.28 22.55
C GLN A 427 -6.58 12.36 23.41
N ALA A 428 -5.65 12.93 24.18
CA ALA A 428 -4.81 12.17 25.11
C ALA A 428 -5.64 11.54 26.24
N LEU A 429 -6.52 12.32 26.88
CA LEU A 429 -7.27 11.89 28.07
C LEU A 429 -8.41 10.91 27.77
N VAL A 430 -8.97 10.94 26.56
CA VAL A 430 -9.99 10.00 26.10
C VAL A 430 -9.51 8.55 26.12
N GLY A 431 -8.19 8.33 25.99
CA GLY A 431 -7.60 6.99 26.06
C GLY A 431 -7.40 6.44 27.47
N GLU A 432 -7.79 7.18 28.52
CA GLU A 432 -7.55 6.82 29.93
C GLU A 432 -6.12 6.33 30.21
N PRO A 433 -5.07 7.15 29.95
CA PRO A 433 -3.70 6.70 30.13
C PRO A 433 -3.38 6.41 31.61
N ASP A 434 -2.39 5.56 31.85
CA ASP A 434 -1.78 5.36 33.17
C ASP A 434 -0.61 6.33 33.40
N LEU A 435 0.05 6.76 32.31
CA LEU A 435 1.16 7.72 32.29
C LEU A 435 0.98 8.75 31.18
N LEU A 436 0.92 10.02 31.58
CA LEU A 436 0.82 11.17 30.68
C LEU A 436 2.13 11.96 30.67
N LEU A 437 2.76 12.06 29.50
CA LEU A 437 4.03 12.77 29.27
C LEU A 437 3.74 14.03 28.45
N LEU A 438 4.12 15.21 28.97
CA LEU A 438 3.75 16.48 28.39
C LEU A 438 4.97 17.36 28.10
N ASP A 439 5.09 17.84 26.86
CA ASP A 439 6.10 18.83 26.48
C ASP A 439 5.47 20.23 26.36
N ASN A 440 5.90 21.12 27.26
CA ASN A 440 5.49 22.51 27.36
C ASN A 440 3.97 22.75 27.22
N PRO A 441 3.15 22.13 28.10
CA PRO A 441 1.71 22.04 27.91
C PRO A 441 0.98 23.39 27.99
N THR A 442 1.52 24.37 28.72
CA THR A 442 0.87 25.68 28.94
C THR A 442 1.25 26.74 27.92
N ALA A 443 2.27 26.52 27.08
CA ALA A 443 2.71 27.52 26.11
C ALA A 443 1.59 27.83 25.09
N GLY A 444 1.34 29.12 24.82
CA GLY A 444 0.29 29.53 23.88
C GLY A 444 -1.16 29.43 24.41
N LEU A 445 -1.37 29.00 25.66
CA LEU A 445 -2.67 29.10 26.33
C LEU A 445 -2.84 30.46 27.02
N ASP A 446 -4.08 30.93 27.01
CA ASP A 446 -4.55 32.07 27.81
C ASP A 446 -4.68 31.71 29.29
N ALA A 447 -4.89 32.71 30.16
CA ALA A 447 -4.94 32.51 31.61
C ALA A 447 -6.00 31.48 32.04
N ASP A 448 -7.23 31.59 31.51
CA ASP A 448 -8.32 30.62 31.76
C ASP A 448 -7.95 29.20 31.28
N GLY A 449 -7.30 29.09 30.11
CA GLY A 449 -6.86 27.79 29.59
C GLY A 449 -5.78 27.13 30.43
N LYS A 450 -4.82 27.93 30.90
CA LYS A 450 -3.77 27.44 31.81
C LYS A 450 -4.37 26.95 33.13
N GLU A 451 -5.25 27.73 33.74
CA GLU A 451 -5.89 27.39 35.01
C GLU A 451 -6.68 26.09 34.92
N ARG A 452 -7.53 25.94 33.88
CA ARG A 452 -8.30 24.72 33.64
C ARG A 452 -7.43 23.50 33.38
N LEU A 453 -6.38 23.65 32.58
CA LEU A 453 -5.47 22.56 32.27
C LEU A 453 -4.72 22.10 33.52
N ILE A 454 -4.17 23.03 34.30
CA ILE A 454 -3.42 22.71 35.52
C ILE A 454 -4.36 22.03 36.54
N ALA A 455 -5.57 22.55 36.75
CA ALA A 455 -6.55 21.93 37.63
C ALA A 455 -6.89 20.49 37.19
N ALA A 456 -7.06 20.27 35.89
CA ALA A 456 -7.31 18.94 35.34
C ALA A 456 -6.11 17.99 35.56
N LEU A 457 -4.88 18.45 35.32
CA LEU A 457 -3.67 17.65 35.53
C LEU A 457 -3.48 17.27 37.01
N VAL A 458 -3.74 18.19 37.94
CA VAL A 458 -3.67 17.90 39.37
C VAL A 458 -4.69 16.83 39.76
N GLU A 459 -5.94 16.96 39.34
CA GLU A 459 -7.00 15.97 39.60
C GLU A 459 -6.66 14.60 38.99
N LEU A 460 -6.22 14.59 37.73
CA LEU A 460 -5.85 13.37 37.02
C LEU A 460 -4.67 12.67 37.66
N SER A 461 -3.70 13.42 38.14
CA SER A 461 -2.51 12.87 38.76
C SER A 461 -2.83 12.07 40.04
N GLN A 462 -4.06 12.12 40.59
CA GLN A 462 -4.50 11.20 41.66
C GLN A 462 -4.72 9.75 41.18
N LYS A 463 -4.95 9.56 39.88
CA LYS A 463 -5.31 8.28 39.25
C LYS A 463 -4.28 7.79 38.23
N MET A 464 -3.36 8.66 37.81
CA MET A 464 -2.31 8.38 36.83
C MET A 464 -1.00 9.07 37.21
N ALA A 465 0.09 8.68 36.56
CA ALA A 465 1.34 9.43 36.59
C ALA A 465 1.32 10.57 35.56
N VAL A 466 1.82 11.74 35.95
CA VAL A 466 1.97 12.90 35.07
C VAL A 466 3.42 13.39 35.10
N VAL A 467 4.07 13.45 33.94
CA VAL A 467 5.42 14.01 33.79
C VAL A 467 5.36 15.17 32.82
N VAL A 468 5.85 16.33 33.24
CA VAL A 468 5.76 17.57 32.47
C VAL A 468 7.15 18.16 32.27
N VAL A 469 7.47 18.55 31.04
CA VAL A 469 8.62 19.38 30.72
C VAL A 469 8.13 20.83 30.57
N SER A 470 8.47 21.72 31.50
CA SER A 470 8.04 23.13 31.42
C SER A 470 8.84 24.04 32.34
N THR A 471 8.95 25.32 31.98
CA THR A 471 9.43 26.41 32.85
C THR A 471 8.29 27.28 33.41
N ASP A 472 7.02 26.95 33.14
CA ASP A 472 5.89 27.76 33.59
C ASP A 472 5.77 27.69 35.12
N PRO A 473 5.87 28.82 35.84
CA PRO A 473 5.79 28.86 37.31
C PRO A 473 4.49 28.26 37.86
N SER A 474 3.40 28.33 37.09
CA SER A 474 2.09 27.81 37.48
C SER A 474 2.09 26.28 37.53
N VAL A 475 2.84 25.63 36.63
CA VAL A 475 3.02 24.17 36.62
C VAL A 475 3.96 23.74 37.74
N ALA A 476 5.01 24.52 38.00
CA ALA A 476 5.93 24.28 39.11
C ALA A 476 5.23 24.35 40.47
N ALA A 477 4.36 25.33 40.69
CA ALA A 477 3.56 25.43 41.91
C ALA A 477 2.64 24.21 42.10
N ALA A 478 2.01 23.73 41.02
CA ALA A 478 1.14 22.56 41.06
C ALA A 478 1.91 21.27 41.40
N ALA A 479 3.08 21.06 40.78
CA ALA A 479 3.95 19.91 41.07
C ALA A 479 4.47 19.94 42.51
N ALA A 480 4.90 21.11 43.01
CA ALA A 480 5.41 21.28 44.37
C ALA A 480 4.34 20.98 45.44
N THR A 481 3.10 21.42 45.23
CA THR A 481 1.97 21.18 46.15
C THR A 481 1.69 19.69 46.34
N LYS A 482 1.91 18.88 45.30
CA LYS A 482 1.68 17.45 45.36
C LYS A 482 2.84 16.68 45.99
N SER A 483 4.08 17.16 45.78
CA SER A 483 5.28 16.60 46.42
C SER A 483 5.27 16.75 47.95
N SER A 484 4.46 17.66 48.52
CA SER A 484 4.30 17.80 49.97
C SER A 484 3.30 16.84 50.61
N ASP A 485 2.46 16.15 49.82
CA ASP A 485 1.39 15.25 50.30
C ASP A 485 1.77 13.74 50.25
N GLY A 486 2.98 13.39 49.83
CA GLY A 486 3.49 12.00 49.70
C GLY A 486 4.91 11.97 49.08
N PRO A 487 5.60 10.81 48.96
CA PRO A 487 7.03 10.75 48.61
C PRO A 487 7.25 11.15 47.14
N GLY A 488 7.29 12.45 46.87
CA GLY A 488 7.58 13.02 45.56
C GLY A 488 9.09 13.08 45.31
N THR A 489 9.55 12.39 44.28
CA THR A 489 10.93 12.49 43.79
C THR A 489 11.09 13.84 43.08
N GLN A 490 11.67 14.83 43.76
CA GLN A 490 12.19 16.04 43.11
C GLN A 490 13.54 15.72 42.47
N THR A 491 13.63 15.77 41.14
CA THR A 491 14.94 15.85 40.49
C THR A 491 15.29 17.33 40.34
N GLN A 492 15.98 17.86 41.37
CA GLN A 492 16.53 19.21 41.34
C GLN A 492 17.53 19.35 40.18
N SER A 493 17.42 20.48 39.48
CA SER A 493 18.40 20.95 38.50
C SER A 493 19.75 21.19 39.18
N GLY A 494 20.82 20.97 38.41
CA GLY A 494 22.19 20.95 38.90
C GLY A 494 22.59 22.20 39.70
N GLU A 495 23.15 21.94 40.87
CA GLU A 495 24.00 22.88 41.59
C GLU A 495 25.16 23.30 40.67
N GLN A 496 25.27 24.60 40.41
CA GLN A 496 26.48 25.22 39.89
C GLN A 496 27.61 24.95 40.89
N VAL A 497 28.51 24.04 40.54
CA VAL A 497 29.84 23.99 41.16
C VAL A 497 30.72 24.95 40.39
N GLN A 498 31.20 25.97 41.12
CA GLN A 498 32.16 27.01 40.71
C GLN A 498 33.40 26.45 40.02
#